data_AF-A0A821L4U0-F1
#
_entry.id   AF-A0A821L4U0-F1
#
_cell.length_a   1.000
_cell.length_b   1.000
_cell.length_c   1.000
_cell.angle_alpha   90.00
_cell.angle_beta   90.00
_cell.angle_gamma   90.00
#
_symmetry.space_group_name_H-M   'P 1'
#
loop_
_entity.id
_entity.type
_entity.pdbx_description
1 polymer ?
#
loop_
_entity_poly.entity_id
_entity_poly.type
_entity_poly.pdbx_seq_one_letter_code
_entity_poly.pdbx_strand_id
1 'polypeptide(L)'
;MATKEDDLADEFSKLSTKTQNEIKLGNGIDPTWLTAHSIKDGYSFWCQLTLKQLVDRQLSQTYFQELIFIIEKEQQIYDFHMRLHPKGQNGLTVDFLYKTAANKLGPDQGDVCISCDMNNPLSQSSLIKKNPTTCIWLDAQLRNKLIITPRRHIERLSQMSEEEMTQFWQDAQAILNEEGCNWETMILNHGKYRTHSHLHMKINIGQTQWIRCIGNKYKEKIQQMQNLFACEERDTNIKKYFEIVCSKWSEEDENYYQLINTALLDDNYEVLKKHARFINSLRMAIKNKHSDETIVVYRGLSIDSKQMEEEYKIGSQFVWPTFTSTSRDKDVADGFGDYIFEIHAAGHD
;
A
#
# COMPACT_ATOMS: atom_id res chain seq x y z
N MET A 1 11.97 -29.59 -4.43
CA MET A 1 11.34 -28.74 -3.40
C MET A 1 10.01 -28.25 -3.97
N ALA A 2 8.92 -28.93 -3.61
CA ALA A 2 7.56 -28.50 -3.98
C ALA A 2 7.16 -27.35 -3.07
N THR A 3 6.71 -26.24 -3.64
CA THR A 3 6.36 -25.01 -2.94
C THR A 3 4.98 -25.14 -2.29
N LYS A 4 4.83 -24.57 -1.10
CA LYS A 4 3.64 -24.54 -0.23
C LYS A 4 2.36 -23.93 -0.86
N GLU A 5 2.35 -23.64 -2.15
CA GLU A 5 1.20 -23.06 -2.85
C GLU A 5 0.14 -24.11 -3.21
N ASP A 6 0.56 -25.36 -3.49
CA ASP A 6 -0.37 -26.44 -3.84
C ASP A 6 -1.17 -26.94 -2.63
N ASP A 7 -0.60 -26.87 -1.41
CA ASP A 7 -1.28 -27.29 -0.18
C ASP A 7 -2.43 -26.34 0.21
N LEU A 8 -2.32 -25.05 -0.10
CA LEU A 8 -3.40 -24.07 0.13
C LEU A 8 -4.54 -24.26 -0.88
N ALA A 9 -4.22 -24.55 -2.14
CA ALA A 9 -5.24 -24.77 -3.17
C ALA A 9 -6.15 -25.96 -2.83
N ASP A 10 -5.60 -27.01 -2.21
CA ASP A 10 -6.33 -28.23 -1.86
C ASP A 10 -7.18 -28.08 -0.58
N GLU A 11 -6.78 -27.26 0.39
CA GLU A 11 -7.63 -26.87 1.54
C GLU A 11 -8.81 -25.99 1.10
N PHE A 12 -8.60 -25.03 0.20
CA PHE A 12 -9.66 -24.14 -0.28
C PHE A 12 -10.63 -24.81 -1.28
N SER A 13 -10.16 -25.81 -2.05
CA SER A 13 -11.02 -26.64 -2.91
C SER A 13 -12.01 -27.48 -2.09
N LYS A 14 -11.56 -28.01 -0.94
CA LYS A 14 -12.41 -28.71 0.03
C LYS A 14 -13.40 -27.78 0.72
N LEU A 15 -13.03 -26.51 0.94
CA LEU A 15 -13.97 -25.46 1.35
C LEU A 15 -15.04 -25.25 0.28
N SER A 16 -14.69 -25.01 -0.98
CA SER A 16 -15.68 -24.73 -2.06
C SER A 16 -16.78 -25.80 -2.21
N THR A 17 -16.42 -27.09 -2.20
CA THR A 17 -17.41 -28.18 -2.32
C THR A 17 -18.22 -28.41 -1.04
N LYS A 18 -17.67 -28.07 0.13
CA LYS A 18 -18.38 -28.10 1.41
C LYS A 18 -19.32 -26.89 1.54
N THR A 19 -18.86 -25.70 1.16
CA THR A 19 -19.61 -24.44 1.11
C THR A 19 -20.79 -24.55 0.14
N GLN A 20 -20.63 -25.13 -1.06
CA GLN A 20 -21.75 -25.31 -1.99
C GLN A 20 -22.84 -26.26 -1.46
N ASN A 21 -22.48 -27.22 -0.59
CA ASN A 21 -23.46 -28.08 0.08
C ASN A 21 -24.04 -27.46 1.37
N GLU A 22 -23.29 -26.62 2.07
CA GLU A 22 -23.74 -25.86 3.26
C GLU A 22 -24.58 -24.62 2.91
N ILE A 23 -24.39 -24.01 1.73
CA ILE A 23 -25.25 -22.93 1.21
C ILE A 23 -26.70 -23.41 1.03
N LYS A 24 -26.93 -24.73 0.86
CA LYS A 24 -28.28 -25.31 0.86
C LYS A 24 -28.87 -25.52 2.26
N LEU A 25 -28.11 -25.30 3.34
CA LEU A 25 -28.51 -25.55 4.73
C LEU A 25 -27.93 -24.50 5.70
N GLY A 26 -28.56 -23.32 5.80
CA GLY A 26 -28.70 -22.64 7.10
C GLY A 26 -27.79 -21.45 7.44
N ASN A 27 -26.92 -20.98 6.55
CA ASN A 27 -25.95 -19.92 6.88
C ASN A 27 -26.56 -18.49 6.87
N GLY A 28 -27.87 -18.36 6.61
CA GLY A 28 -28.58 -17.08 6.57
C GLY A 28 -28.29 -16.18 5.36
N ILE A 29 -27.42 -16.61 4.43
CA ILE A 29 -27.16 -15.94 3.14
C ILE A 29 -28.11 -16.52 2.08
N ASP A 30 -28.92 -15.66 1.48
CA ASP A 30 -29.75 -16.04 0.33
C ASP A 30 -28.85 -16.25 -0.90
N PRO A 31 -28.89 -17.42 -1.59
CA PRO A 31 -28.08 -17.68 -2.78
C PRO A 31 -28.26 -16.65 -3.90
N THR A 32 -29.42 -15.99 -3.97
CA THR A 32 -29.67 -14.93 -4.96
C THR A 32 -28.79 -13.69 -4.71
N TRP A 33 -28.32 -13.46 -3.49
CA TRP A 33 -27.39 -12.37 -3.18
C TRP A 33 -25.98 -12.60 -3.72
N LEU A 34 -25.65 -13.86 -4.02
CA LEU A 34 -24.37 -14.30 -4.58
C LEU A 34 -24.42 -14.41 -6.11
N THR A 35 -25.55 -14.07 -6.74
CA THR A 35 -25.67 -14.13 -8.20
C THR A 35 -25.09 -12.86 -8.81
N ALA A 36 -24.01 -13.02 -9.58
CA ALA A 36 -23.33 -11.91 -10.25
C ALA A 36 -24.18 -11.36 -11.42
N HIS A 37 -24.45 -10.06 -11.41
CA HIS A 37 -25.10 -9.35 -12.51
C HIS A 37 -24.06 -8.57 -13.32
N SER A 38 -23.93 -8.87 -14.61
CA SER A 38 -23.02 -8.13 -15.50
C SER A 38 -23.44 -6.66 -15.63
N ILE A 39 -22.49 -5.76 -15.44
CA ILE A 39 -22.62 -4.32 -15.68
C ILE A 39 -21.53 -3.86 -16.65
N LYS A 40 -21.63 -2.61 -17.15
CA LYS A 40 -20.74 -2.07 -18.21
C LYS A 40 -19.25 -2.40 -17.97
N ASP A 41 -18.78 -2.20 -16.75
CA ASP A 41 -17.37 -2.29 -16.38
C ASP A 41 -17.04 -3.37 -15.33
N GLY A 42 -17.98 -4.30 -15.09
CA GLY A 42 -17.73 -5.46 -14.22
C GLY A 42 -18.98 -6.20 -13.74
N TYR A 43 -19.03 -6.54 -12.46
CA TYR A 43 -20.14 -7.29 -11.84
C TYR A 43 -20.81 -6.52 -10.71
N SER A 44 -22.08 -6.79 -10.46
CA SER A 44 -22.88 -6.24 -9.36
C SER A 44 -23.59 -7.37 -8.61
N PHE A 45 -23.62 -7.28 -7.28
CA PHE A 45 -24.32 -8.21 -6.39
C PHE A 45 -25.31 -7.44 -5.53
N TRP A 46 -26.50 -8.00 -5.33
CA TRP A 46 -27.59 -7.33 -4.62
C TRP A 46 -27.99 -8.11 -3.37
N CYS A 47 -27.84 -7.47 -2.22
CA CYS A 47 -28.28 -7.99 -0.94
C CYS A 47 -29.51 -7.21 -0.45
N GLN A 48 -30.52 -7.93 0.04
CA GLN A 48 -31.72 -7.33 0.65
C GLN A 48 -31.51 -6.89 2.10
N LEU A 49 -30.28 -7.03 2.61
CA LEU A 49 -29.89 -6.52 3.91
C LEU A 49 -28.98 -5.32 3.73
N THR A 50 -29.16 -4.33 4.59
CA THR A 50 -28.19 -3.23 4.76
C THR A 50 -26.90 -3.76 5.38
N LEU A 51 -25.80 -3.01 5.25
CA LEU A 51 -24.55 -3.35 5.95
C LEU A 51 -24.78 -3.52 7.46
N LYS A 52 -25.58 -2.65 8.08
CA LYS A 52 -25.93 -2.75 9.50
C LYS A 52 -26.59 -4.09 9.81
N GLN A 53 -27.57 -4.50 9.02
CA GLN A 53 -28.28 -5.77 9.23
C GLN A 53 -27.35 -6.98 9.00
N LEU A 54 -26.44 -6.92 8.03
CA LEU A 54 -25.41 -7.95 7.84
C LEU A 54 -24.49 -8.06 9.06
N VAL A 55 -24.07 -6.94 9.63
CA VAL A 55 -23.23 -6.90 10.84
C VAL A 55 -24.00 -7.38 12.07
N ASP A 56 -25.21 -6.86 12.31
CA ASP A 56 -26.05 -7.22 13.46
C ASP A 56 -26.39 -8.72 13.47
N ARG A 57 -26.59 -9.32 12.29
CA ARG A 57 -26.87 -10.76 12.13
C ARG A 57 -25.61 -11.63 12.04
N GLN A 58 -24.42 -11.04 12.17
CA GLN A 58 -23.12 -11.72 12.03
C GLN A 58 -22.94 -12.43 10.68
N LEU A 59 -23.55 -11.90 9.62
CA LEU A 59 -23.49 -12.43 8.26
C LEU A 59 -22.46 -11.70 7.38
N SER A 60 -21.96 -10.54 7.82
CA SER A 60 -21.07 -9.69 7.01
C SER A 60 -19.80 -10.41 6.55
N GLN A 61 -19.10 -11.13 7.45
CA GLN A 61 -17.89 -11.86 7.08
C GLN A 61 -18.16 -12.92 6.02
N THR A 62 -19.11 -13.82 6.25
CA THR A 62 -19.43 -14.88 5.28
C THR A 62 -19.87 -14.30 3.94
N TYR A 63 -20.78 -13.31 3.95
CA TYR A 63 -21.25 -12.67 2.71
C TYR A 63 -20.09 -12.09 1.89
N PHE A 64 -19.22 -11.28 2.49
CA PHE A 64 -18.14 -10.64 1.74
C PHE A 64 -17.03 -11.62 1.34
N GLN A 65 -16.77 -12.68 2.13
CA GLN A 65 -15.84 -13.73 1.72
C GLN A 65 -16.34 -14.49 0.49
N GLU A 66 -17.63 -14.85 0.44
CA GLU A 66 -18.21 -15.53 -0.73
C GLU A 66 -18.13 -14.65 -1.98
N LEU A 67 -18.44 -13.35 -1.88
CA LEU A 67 -18.30 -12.43 -3.00
C LEU A 67 -16.85 -12.35 -3.52
N ILE A 68 -15.88 -12.28 -2.60
CA ILE A 68 -14.46 -12.26 -2.95
C ILE A 68 -14.03 -13.59 -3.56
N PHE A 69 -14.53 -14.72 -3.06
CA PHE A 69 -14.28 -16.03 -3.65
C PHE A 69 -14.78 -16.11 -5.09
N ILE A 70 -16.02 -15.71 -5.35
CA ILE A 70 -16.59 -15.68 -6.70
C ILE A 70 -15.72 -14.82 -7.62
N ILE A 71 -15.34 -13.62 -7.20
CA ILE A 71 -14.57 -12.68 -8.04
C ILE A 71 -13.13 -13.13 -8.26
N GLU A 72 -12.40 -13.48 -7.20
CA GLU A 72 -10.98 -13.81 -7.31
C GLU A 72 -10.75 -15.25 -7.80
N LYS A 73 -11.57 -16.23 -7.39
CA LYS A 73 -11.36 -17.64 -7.70
C LYS A 73 -12.19 -18.11 -8.89
N GLU A 74 -13.47 -17.81 -8.95
CA GLU A 74 -14.30 -18.30 -10.07
C GLU A 74 -14.11 -17.44 -11.32
N GLN A 75 -14.07 -16.11 -11.16
CA GLN A 75 -13.89 -15.18 -12.28
C GLN A 75 -12.43 -14.83 -12.58
N GLN A 76 -11.47 -15.21 -11.73
CA GLN A 76 -10.04 -14.93 -11.88
C GLN A 76 -9.71 -13.43 -12.00
N ILE A 77 -10.47 -12.58 -11.30
CA ILE A 77 -10.31 -11.12 -11.31
C ILE A 77 -9.64 -10.68 -10.00
N TYR A 78 -8.38 -10.24 -10.10
CA TYR A 78 -7.57 -9.83 -8.94
C TYR A 78 -7.35 -8.32 -8.84
N ASP A 79 -7.58 -7.61 -9.94
CA ASP A 79 -7.45 -6.15 -10.05
C ASP A 79 -8.84 -5.54 -10.18
N PHE A 80 -9.39 -4.98 -9.11
CA PHE A 80 -10.72 -4.36 -9.13
C PHE A 80 -10.90 -3.23 -8.12
N HIS A 81 -11.91 -2.40 -8.37
CA HIS A 81 -12.55 -1.57 -7.36
C HIS A 81 -13.80 -2.30 -6.83
N MET A 82 -13.81 -2.64 -5.56
CA MET A 82 -15.02 -3.10 -4.87
C MET A 82 -15.72 -1.88 -4.27
N ARG A 83 -16.96 -1.63 -4.68
CA ARG A 83 -17.74 -0.47 -4.30
C ARG A 83 -19.06 -0.89 -3.69
N LEU A 84 -19.33 -0.44 -2.47
CA LEU A 84 -20.57 -0.69 -1.78
C LEU A 84 -21.44 0.55 -1.86
N HIS A 85 -22.75 0.34 -1.99
CA HIS A 85 -23.77 1.37 -2.05
C HIS A 85 -25.02 0.97 -1.26
N PRO A 86 -25.60 1.84 -0.44
CA PRO A 86 -26.93 1.61 0.11
C PRO A 86 -27.96 1.54 -1.02
N LYS A 87 -28.80 0.51 -1.03
CA LYS A 87 -29.91 0.35 -1.99
C LYS A 87 -31.22 0.74 -1.31
N GLY A 88 -31.48 2.05 -1.25
CA GLY A 88 -32.61 2.59 -0.49
C GLY A 88 -32.48 2.31 1.01
N GLN A 89 -33.60 2.04 1.69
CA GLN A 89 -33.61 1.73 3.13
C GLN A 89 -33.35 0.24 3.43
N ASN A 90 -33.42 -0.63 2.42
CA ASN A 90 -33.60 -2.08 2.62
C ASN A 90 -32.57 -2.92 1.86
N GLY A 91 -31.35 -2.43 1.63
CA GLY A 91 -30.39 -3.25 0.92
C GLY A 91 -29.03 -2.64 0.71
N LEU A 92 -28.20 -3.45 0.07
CA LEU A 92 -26.81 -3.16 -0.25
C LEU A 92 -26.53 -3.67 -1.66
N THR A 93 -25.93 -2.81 -2.47
CA THR A 93 -25.33 -3.21 -3.75
C THR A 93 -23.81 -3.25 -3.59
N VAL A 94 -23.18 -4.29 -4.12
CA VAL A 94 -21.73 -4.45 -4.15
C VAL A 94 -21.28 -4.60 -5.60
N ASP A 95 -20.57 -3.61 -6.12
CA ASP A 95 -20.05 -3.59 -7.48
C ASP A 95 -18.55 -3.91 -7.49
N PHE A 96 -18.12 -4.74 -8.43
CA PHE A 96 -16.73 -5.05 -8.71
C PHE A 96 -16.37 -4.52 -10.10
N LEU A 97 -15.62 -3.43 -10.17
CA LEU A 97 -15.26 -2.75 -11.42
C LEU A 97 -13.80 -3.05 -11.79
N TYR A 98 -13.56 -3.67 -12.95
CA TYR A 98 -12.23 -4.18 -13.33
C TYR A 98 -11.82 -3.92 -14.78
N LYS A 99 -12.76 -3.51 -15.67
CA LYS A 99 -12.44 -3.31 -17.10
C LYS A 99 -11.63 -2.05 -17.42
N THR A 100 -11.36 -1.21 -16.42
CA THR A 100 -10.58 0.04 -16.57
C THR A 100 -9.11 -0.11 -16.12
N ALA A 101 -8.66 -1.34 -15.83
CA ALA A 101 -7.37 -1.60 -15.19
C ALA A 101 -6.18 -1.56 -16.14
N ALA A 102 -6.40 -1.67 -17.45
CA ALA A 102 -5.34 -1.93 -18.43
C ALA A 102 -4.16 -0.95 -18.36
N ASN A 103 -4.41 0.28 -17.88
CA ASN A 103 -3.41 1.34 -17.80
C ASN A 103 -2.99 1.70 -16.37
N LYS A 104 -3.41 0.95 -15.35
CA LYS A 104 -3.02 1.24 -13.96
C LYS A 104 -1.73 0.52 -13.61
N LEU A 105 -0.73 1.27 -13.16
CA LEU A 105 0.57 0.74 -12.72
C LEU A 105 0.48 0.03 -11.35
N GLY A 106 -0.55 0.35 -10.55
CA GLY A 106 -0.63 -0.10 -9.16
C GLY A 106 0.06 0.85 -8.19
N PRO A 107 0.21 0.46 -6.92
CA PRO A 107 0.94 1.24 -5.93
C PRO A 107 2.45 1.20 -6.20
N ASP A 108 3.13 2.33 -6.00
CA ASP A 108 4.59 2.39 -6.11
C ASP A 108 5.25 1.52 -5.04
N GLN A 109 6.22 0.70 -5.45
CA GLN A 109 7.00 -0.13 -4.54
C GLN A 109 8.02 0.74 -3.80
N GLY A 110 7.64 1.25 -2.63
CA GLY A 110 8.55 2.03 -1.78
C GLY A 110 7.88 3.02 -0.85
N ASP A 111 6.62 3.36 -1.12
CA ASP A 111 5.89 4.32 -0.30
C ASP A 111 5.65 3.79 1.12
N VAL A 112 6.05 4.59 2.10
CA VAL A 112 5.76 4.33 3.51
C VAL A 112 4.24 4.43 3.68
N CYS A 113 3.59 3.28 3.90
CA CYS A 113 2.16 3.26 4.18
C CYS A 113 1.89 3.97 5.52
N ILE A 114 1.10 5.05 5.47
CA ILE A 114 0.63 5.81 6.64
C ILE A 114 0.06 4.87 7.71
N SER A 115 -0.74 3.90 7.30
CA SER A 115 -1.35 2.93 8.23
C SER A 115 -0.37 1.92 8.83
N CYS A 116 0.86 1.83 8.32
CA CYS A 116 1.92 0.98 8.85
C CYS A 116 2.97 1.76 9.66
N ASP A 117 3.12 3.06 9.43
CA ASP A 117 4.08 3.90 10.14
C ASP A 117 3.39 4.77 11.20
N MET A 118 3.16 4.20 12.38
CA MET A 118 2.54 4.89 13.52
C MET A 118 3.40 6.01 14.13
N ASN A 119 4.68 6.10 13.73
CA ASN A 119 5.58 7.15 14.19
C ASN A 119 5.51 8.39 13.28
N ASN A 120 4.92 8.28 12.09
CA ASN A 120 4.74 9.42 11.22
C ASN A 120 3.72 10.41 11.83
N PRO A 121 4.03 11.71 11.94
CA PRO A 121 3.12 12.70 12.53
C PRO A 121 1.73 12.73 11.87
N LEU A 122 1.66 12.56 10.53
CA LEU A 122 0.39 12.53 9.81
C LEU A 122 -0.44 11.30 10.18
N SER A 123 0.19 10.15 10.37
CA SER A 123 -0.48 8.93 10.85
C SER A 123 -1.05 9.14 12.26
N GLN A 124 -0.29 9.76 13.16
CA GLN A 124 -0.73 10.04 14.53
C GLN A 124 -1.89 11.04 14.58
N SER A 125 -1.80 12.12 13.80
CA SER A 125 -2.86 13.13 13.73
C SER A 125 -4.13 12.58 13.08
N SER A 126 -4.02 11.75 12.04
CA SER A 126 -5.17 11.18 11.33
C SER A 126 -5.84 10.01 12.05
N LEU A 127 -5.14 9.26 12.91
CA LEU A 127 -5.72 8.14 13.64
C LEU A 127 -6.87 8.61 14.55
N ILE A 128 -8.05 8.04 14.36
CA ILE A 128 -9.23 8.25 15.20
C ILE A 128 -9.28 7.19 16.30
N LYS A 129 -9.20 5.92 15.89
CA LYS A 129 -9.41 4.78 16.78
C LYS A 129 -8.52 3.62 16.34
N LYS A 130 -7.97 2.92 17.33
CA LYS A 130 -7.16 1.72 17.12
C LYS A 130 -7.82 0.57 17.84
N ASN A 131 -8.26 -0.42 17.08
CA ASN A 131 -8.89 -1.64 17.58
C ASN A 131 -7.86 -2.79 17.54
N PRO A 132 -8.20 -3.99 18.05
CA PRO A 132 -7.30 -5.14 18.04
C PRO A 132 -6.80 -5.48 16.63
N THR A 133 -7.70 -5.55 15.65
CA THR A 133 -7.42 -6.00 14.27
C THR A 133 -7.53 -4.91 13.21
N THR A 134 -8.00 -3.71 13.55
CA THR A 134 -8.19 -2.60 12.60
C THR A 134 -7.74 -1.26 13.15
N CYS A 135 -7.60 -0.29 12.26
CA CYS A 135 -7.42 1.12 12.58
C CYS A 135 -8.42 1.96 11.77
N ILE A 136 -8.93 3.02 12.39
CA ILE A 136 -9.85 4.00 11.79
C ILE A 136 -9.16 5.35 11.76
N TRP A 137 -9.23 6.03 10.61
CA TRP A 137 -8.48 7.24 10.33
C TRP A 137 -9.36 8.30 9.66
N LEU A 138 -8.99 9.56 9.84
CA LEU A 138 -9.34 10.62 8.91
C LEU A 138 -8.56 10.40 7.60
N ASP A 139 -9.15 10.76 6.46
CA ASP A 139 -8.41 10.74 5.20
C ASP A 139 -7.22 11.70 5.24
N ALA A 140 -6.03 11.17 4.99
CA ALA A 140 -4.79 11.92 5.04
C ALA A 140 -4.80 13.15 4.11
N GLN A 141 -5.53 13.09 2.99
CA GLN A 141 -5.68 14.21 2.05
C GLN A 141 -6.79 15.20 2.46
N LEU A 142 -7.33 15.09 3.68
CA LEU A 142 -8.37 15.95 4.24
C LEU A 142 -9.66 16.02 3.40
N ARG A 143 -9.98 14.95 2.68
CA ARG A 143 -11.28 14.80 2.01
C ARG A 143 -12.33 14.33 3.03
N ASN A 144 -13.60 14.44 2.66
CA ASN A 144 -14.73 13.98 3.49
C ASN A 144 -14.86 12.46 3.50
N LYS A 145 -13.81 11.77 3.96
CA LYS A 145 -13.76 10.31 3.99
C LYS A 145 -13.17 9.84 5.31
N LEU A 146 -13.76 8.77 5.83
CA LEU A 146 -13.10 7.93 6.81
C LEU A 146 -12.34 6.83 6.09
N ILE A 147 -11.19 6.47 6.64
CA ILE A 147 -10.39 5.34 6.16
C ILE A 147 -10.42 4.27 7.23
N ILE A 148 -10.65 3.02 6.82
CA ILE A 148 -10.49 1.85 7.70
C ILE A 148 -9.46 0.94 7.07
N THR A 149 -8.50 0.53 7.88
CA THR A 149 -7.46 -0.41 7.46
C THR A 149 -7.39 -1.57 8.43
N PRO A 150 -7.01 -2.75 7.96
CA PRO A 150 -6.50 -3.81 8.81
C PRO A 150 -5.29 -3.29 9.60
N ARG A 151 -5.05 -3.83 10.78
CA ARG A 151 -3.87 -3.47 11.57
C ARG A 151 -2.62 -4.13 11.01
N ARG A 152 -2.74 -5.39 10.60
CA ARG A 152 -1.71 -6.13 9.88
C ARG A 152 -1.69 -5.66 8.43
N HIS A 153 -0.51 -5.40 7.88
CA HIS A 153 -0.39 -5.03 6.47
C HIS A 153 -0.89 -6.18 5.59
N ILE A 154 -1.93 -5.92 4.83
CA ILE A 154 -2.45 -6.80 3.79
C ILE A 154 -2.79 -6.01 2.55
N GLU A 155 -2.85 -6.70 1.42
CA GLU A 155 -3.08 -6.13 0.10
C GLU A 155 -4.51 -6.34 -0.41
N ARG A 156 -5.16 -7.41 0.07
CA ARG A 156 -6.48 -7.87 -0.41
C ARG A 156 -7.33 -8.35 0.75
N LEU A 157 -8.65 -8.23 0.62
CA LEU A 157 -9.61 -8.79 1.59
C LEU A 157 -9.45 -10.31 1.77
N SER A 158 -9.10 -11.06 0.72
CA SER A 158 -8.88 -12.51 0.78
C SER A 158 -7.71 -12.94 1.68
N GLN A 159 -6.87 -12.00 2.11
CA GLN A 159 -5.77 -12.25 3.04
C GLN A 159 -6.15 -12.04 4.52
N MET A 160 -7.36 -11.55 4.80
CA MET A 160 -7.87 -11.43 6.17
C MET A 160 -8.26 -12.82 6.71
N SER A 161 -7.99 -13.04 7.99
CA SER A 161 -8.67 -14.10 8.75
C SER A 161 -10.17 -13.80 8.91
N GLU A 162 -10.96 -14.81 9.28
CA GLU A 162 -12.39 -14.64 9.56
C GLU A 162 -12.65 -13.63 10.68
N GLU A 163 -11.83 -13.66 11.74
CA GLU A 163 -11.90 -12.71 12.85
C GLU A 163 -11.58 -11.28 12.40
N GLU A 164 -10.49 -11.10 11.63
CA GLU A 164 -10.13 -9.80 11.07
C GLU A 164 -11.26 -9.25 10.18
N MET A 165 -11.86 -10.07 9.32
CA MET A 165 -12.94 -9.63 8.43
C MET A 165 -14.22 -9.30 9.20
N THR A 166 -14.58 -10.11 10.20
CA THR A 166 -15.73 -9.85 11.06
C THR A 166 -15.58 -8.50 11.76
N GLN A 167 -14.43 -8.28 12.40
CA GLN A 167 -14.17 -7.03 13.11
C GLN A 167 -14.05 -5.85 12.15
N PHE A 168 -13.53 -6.04 10.94
CA PHE A 168 -13.42 -4.99 9.92
C PHE A 168 -14.77 -4.38 9.55
N TRP A 169 -15.79 -5.21 9.32
CA TRP A 169 -17.14 -4.73 9.00
C TRP A 169 -17.88 -4.21 10.24
N GLN A 170 -17.67 -4.83 11.41
CA GLN A 170 -18.19 -4.33 12.68
C GLN A 170 -17.69 -2.92 12.99
N ASP A 171 -16.39 -2.68 12.86
CA ASP A 171 -15.77 -1.38 13.11
C ASP A 171 -16.24 -0.32 12.13
N ALA A 172 -16.44 -0.69 10.87
CA ALA A 172 -17.01 0.20 9.86
C ALA A 172 -18.44 0.63 10.21
N GLN A 173 -19.28 -0.29 10.64
CA GLN A 173 -20.63 0.04 11.07
C GLN A 173 -20.64 0.79 12.42
N ALA A 174 -19.75 0.42 13.34
CA ALA A 174 -19.65 1.02 14.66
C ALA A 174 -19.28 2.50 14.58
N ILE A 175 -18.28 2.88 13.76
CA ILE A 175 -17.92 4.30 13.61
C ILE A 175 -19.05 5.10 12.97
N LEU A 176 -19.77 4.55 11.99
CA LEU A 176 -20.92 5.24 11.39
C LEU A 176 -22.03 5.50 12.42
N ASN A 177 -22.30 4.53 13.29
CA ASN A 177 -23.28 4.67 14.37
C ASN A 177 -22.80 5.66 15.45
N GLU A 178 -21.54 5.56 15.88
CA GLU A 178 -20.93 6.42 16.90
C GLU A 178 -20.96 7.89 16.47
N GLU A 179 -20.68 8.17 15.19
CA GLU A 179 -20.65 9.52 14.65
C GLU A 179 -22.02 10.00 14.15
N GLY A 180 -23.04 9.14 14.11
CA GLY A 180 -24.35 9.48 13.56
C GLY A 180 -24.30 9.92 12.09
N CYS A 181 -23.39 9.31 11.32
CA CYS A 181 -23.22 9.58 9.90
C CYS A 181 -23.97 8.55 9.05
N ASN A 182 -24.61 9.03 7.98
CA ASN A 182 -24.88 8.15 6.86
C ASN A 182 -23.64 8.16 5.95
N TRP A 183 -23.54 7.16 5.10
CA TRP A 183 -22.47 7.04 4.12
C TRP A 183 -23.09 6.92 2.74
N GLU A 184 -22.40 7.47 1.75
CA GLU A 184 -22.86 7.44 0.35
C GLU A 184 -22.34 6.19 -0.35
N THR A 185 -21.04 5.95 -0.20
CA THR A 185 -20.32 4.83 -0.84
C THR A 185 -19.16 4.37 0.03
N MET A 186 -18.88 3.07 0.03
CA MET A 186 -17.59 2.53 0.53
C MET A 186 -16.80 1.96 -0.63
N ILE A 187 -15.48 2.16 -0.63
CA ILE A 187 -14.61 1.73 -1.72
C ILE A 187 -13.40 1.00 -1.15
N LEU A 188 -13.17 -0.22 -1.61
CA LEU A 188 -11.95 -1.00 -1.43
C LEU A 188 -11.28 -1.18 -2.79
N ASN A 189 -9.99 -0.87 -2.87
CA ASN A 189 -9.22 -1.05 -4.09
C ASN A 189 -8.33 -2.29 -3.94
N HIS A 190 -8.34 -3.17 -4.95
CA HIS A 190 -7.53 -4.39 -4.99
C HIS A 190 -6.54 -4.36 -6.16
N GLY A 191 -5.40 -5.05 -5.99
CA GLY A 191 -4.41 -5.21 -7.04
C GLY A 191 -3.90 -3.87 -7.60
N LYS A 192 -3.87 -3.72 -8.92
CA LYS A 192 -3.44 -2.51 -9.65
C LYS A 192 -4.32 -1.28 -9.44
N TYR A 193 -5.51 -1.44 -8.87
CA TYR A 193 -6.40 -0.31 -8.57
C TYR A 193 -6.04 0.43 -7.28
N ARG A 194 -5.12 -0.13 -6.49
CA ARG A 194 -4.66 0.48 -5.25
C ARG A 194 -3.79 1.70 -5.53
N THR A 195 -3.95 2.69 -4.65
CA THR A 195 -3.04 3.84 -4.56
C THR A 195 -1.95 3.59 -3.51
N HIS A 196 -2.21 2.68 -2.57
CA HIS A 196 -1.30 2.35 -1.47
C HIS A 196 -1.17 0.84 -1.40
N SER A 197 0.00 0.33 -0.99
CA SER A 197 0.23 -1.11 -0.89
C SER A 197 -0.67 -1.77 0.16
N HIS A 198 -1.11 -1.04 1.19
CA HIS A 198 -2.05 -1.55 2.18
C HIS A 198 -3.51 -1.42 1.70
N LEU A 199 -4.34 -2.42 2.02
CA LEU A 199 -5.78 -2.39 1.85
C LEU A 199 -6.42 -1.28 2.68
N HIS A 200 -7.07 -0.33 1.99
CA HIS A 200 -7.81 0.76 2.59
C HIS A 200 -9.27 0.70 2.13
N MET A 201 -10.19 0.64 3.08
CA MET A 201 -11.58 0.96 2.83
C MET A 201 -11.80 2.47 3.01
N LYS A 202 -12.32 3.11 1.97
CA LYS A 202 -12.66 4.54 1.95
C LYS A 202 -14.17 4.68 2.10
N ILE A 203 -14.63 5.27 3.19
CA ILE A 203 -16.05 5.55 3.44
C ILE A 203 -16.31 7.01 3.07
N ASN A 204 -17.05 7.25 1.99
CA ASN A 204 -17.40 8.60 1.56
C ASN A 204 -18.64 9.08 2.34
N ILE A 205 -18.53 10.26 2.95
CA ILE A 205 -19.59 10.91 3.73
C ILE A 205 -19.91 12.25 3.07
N GLY A 206 -21.19 12.53 2.86
CA GLY A 206 -21.64 13.78 2.24
C GLY A 206 -21.19 15.01 3.05
N GLN A 207 -20.82 16.10 2.37
CA GLN A 207 -20.22 17.31 2.98
C GLN A 207 -20.98 17.81 4.22
N THR A 208 -22.31 17.92 4.13
CA THR A 208 -23.15 18.41 5.24
C THR A 208 -23.05 17.51 6.46
N GLN A 209 -23.07 16.19 6.27
CA GLN A 209 -22.94 15.23 7.37
C GLN A 209 -21.51 15.21 7.91
N TRP A 210 -20.51 15.30 7.04
CA TRP A 210 -19.12 15.37 7.43
C TRP A 210 -18.86 16.54 8.38
N ILE A 211 -19.26 17.77 8.00
CA ILE A 211 -19.09 18.96 8.85
C ILE A 211 -19.78 18.76 10.20
N ARG A 212 -21.04 18.31 10.17
CA ARG A 212 -21.88 18.16 11.36
C ARG A 212 -21.33 17.13 12.36
N CYS A 213 -20.92 15.97 11.86
CA CYS A 213 -20.61 14.82 12.69
C CYS A 213 -19.10 14.63 12.93
N ILE A 214 -18.28 14.76 11.89
CA ILE A 214 -16.85 14.45 11.94
C ILE A 214 -16.01 15.72 12.09
N GLY A 215 -16.25 16.72 11.25
CA GLY A 215 -15.43 17.94 11.15
C GLY A 215 -15.37 18.71 12.47
N ASN A 216 -16.51 18.88 13.14
CA ASN A 216 -16.56 19.55 14.44
C ASN A 216 -15.92 18.70 15.54
N LYS A 217 -16.19 17.39 15.59
CA LYS A 217 -15.69 16.49 16.63
C LYS A 217 -14.17 16.34 16.58
N TYR A 218 -13.59 16.26 15.37
CA TYR A 218 -12.16 16.06 15.16
C TYR A 218 -11.44 17.32 14.65
N LYS A 219 -11.97 18.51 14.95
CA LYS A 219 -11.44 19.80 14.48
C LYS A 219 -9.97 19.98 14.79
N GLU A 220 -9.53 19.62 15.99
CA GLU A 220 -8.13 19.75 16.41
C GLU A 220 -7.20 18.86 15.59
N LYS A 221 -7.58 17.60 15.35
CA LYS A 221 -6.83 16.67 14.49
C LYS A 221 -6.75 17.17 13.05
N ILE A 222 -7.87 17.65 12.51
CA ILE A 222 -7.93 18.25 11.17
C ILE A 222 -7.00 19.47 11.09
N GLN A 223 -7.00 20.34 12.10
CA GLN A 223 -6.11 21.50 12.16
C GLN A 223 -4.65 21.09 12.26
N GLN A 224 -4.29 20.08 13.06
CA GLN A 224 -2.93 19.55 13.12
C GLN A 224 -2.48 19.04 11.74
N MET A 225 -3.32 18.27 11.05
CA MET A 225 -3.03 17.80 9.69
C MET A 225 -2.88 18.97 8.71
N GLN A 226 -3.75 19.97 8.77
CA GLN A 226 -3.63 21.19 7.97
C GLN A 226 -2.31 21.91 8.24
N ASN A 227 -1.89 22.02 9.51
CA ASN A 227 -0.61 22.62 9.87
C ASN A 227 0.58 21.81 9.32
N LEU A 228 0.52 20.48 9.36
CA LEU A 228 1.51 19.60 8.73
C LEU A 228 1.59 19.82 7.21
N PHE A 229 0.48 20.19 6.55
CA PHE A 229 0.45 20.49 5.13
C PHE A 229 0.82 21.92 4.77
N ALA A 230 0.49 22.89 5.63
CA ALA A 230 0.70 24.32 5.47
C ALA A 230 2.10 24.77 5.90
N CYS A 231 2.82 23.93 6.65
CA CYS A 231 4.26 24.09 6.80
C CYS A 231 4.86 24.04 5.39
N GLU A 232 5.19 25.21 4.83
CA GLU A 232 5.96 25.40 3.59
C GLU A 232 7.28 24.62 3.60
N GLU A 233 7.66 24.09 4.76
CA GLU A 233 8.68 23.06 4.94
C GLU A 233 8.32 21.67 4.38
N ARG A 234 7.42 21.53 3.40
CA ARG A 234 7.42 20.25 2.67
C ARG A 234 8.70 20.13 1.84
N ASP A 235 9.18 21.20 1.24
CA ASP A 235 10.53 21.24 0.66
C ASP A 235 11.60 21.34 1.74
N THR A 236 11.42 22.17 2.78
CA THR A 236 12.49 22.37 3.78
C THR A 236 12.66 21.19 4.74
N ASN A 237 11.60 20.47 5.14
CA ASN A 237 11.72 19.26 5.97
C ASN A 237 12.05 18.03 5.14
N ILE A 238 11.60 17.90 3.88
CA ILE A 238 12.11 16.85 3.00
C ILE A 238 13.59 17.11 2.70
N LYS A 239 13.98 18.36 2.41
CA LYS A 239 15.39 18.75 2.23
C LYS A 239 16.20 18.58 3.50
N LYS A 240 15.71 18.97 4.67
CA LYS A 240 16.38 18.77 5.97
C LYS A 240 16.46 17.30 6.36
N TYR A 241 15.41 16.53 6.09
CA TYR A 241 15.42 15.08 6.22
C TYR A 241 16.42 14.44 5.26
N PHE A 242 16.51 14.92 4.01
CA PHE A 242 17.52 14.51 3.05
C PHE A 242 18.92 14.92 3.47
N GLU A 243 19.11 16.12 4.00
CA GLU A 243 20.37 16.56 4.57
C GLU A 243 20.76 15.65 5.74
N ILE A 244 19.84 15.27 6.63
CA ILE A 244 20.09 14.32 7.72
C ILE A 244 20.43 12.92 7.20
N VAL A 245 19.66 12.40 6.22
CA VAL A 245 19.89 11.06 5.66
C VAL A 245 21.21 11.01 4.91
N CYS A 246 21.53 12.03 4.11
CA CYS A 246 22.80 12.15 3.41
C CYS A 246 23.96 12.37 4.38
N SER A 247 23.78 13.19 5.42
CA SER A 247 24.80 13.41 6.46
C SER A 247 25.11 12.10 7.17
N LYS A 248 24.09 11.36 7.63
CA LYS A 248 24.28 10.03 8.24
C LYS A 248 24.90 9.00 7.29
N TRP A 249 24.61 9.11 5.99
CA TRP A 249 25.24 8.26 4.98
C TRP A 249 26.73 8.57 4.80
N SER A 250 27.11 9.85 4.90
CA SER A 250 28.48 10.35 4.73
C SER A 250 29.30 10.47 6.03
N GLU A 251 28.66 10.44 7.20
CA GLU A 251 29.31 10.56 8.50
C GLU A 251 30.09 9.28 8.84
N GLU A 252 31.35 9.47 9.23
CA GLU A 252 32.29 8.39 9.54
C GLU A 252 31.93 7.63 10.84
N ASP A 253 31.15 8.25 11.73
CA ASP A 253 30.91 7.76 13.09
C ASP A 253 30.03 6.49 13.16
N GLU A 254 29.24 6.18 12.12
CA GLU A 254 28.42 4.96 12.07
C GLU A 254 28.66 4.08 10.81
N ASN A 255 29.52 4.51 9.87
CA ASN A 255 29.88 3.76 8.65
C ASN A 255 28.67 3.18 7.87
N TYR A 256 27.53 3.90 7.81
CA TYR A 256 26.32 3.41 7.12
C TYR A 256 26.58 3.06 5.66
N TYR A 257 27.39 3.86 4.96
CA TYR A 257 27.78 3.57 3.59
C TYR A 257 28.34 2.15 3.46
N GLN A 258 29.32 1.81 4.29
CA GLN A 258 29.97 0.49 4.27
C GLN A 258 28.99 -0.60 4.71
N LEU A 259 28.32 -0.42 5.86
CA LEU A 259 27.39 -1.40 6.42
C LEU A 259 26.29 -1.79 5.42
N ILE A 260 25.64 -0.81 4.80
CA ILE A 260 24.53 -1.05 3.89
C ILE A 260 25.03 -1.60 2.55
N ASN A 261 26.12 -1.07 1.99
CA ASN A 261 26.64 -1.57 0.73
C ASN A 261 27.19 -3.00 0.85
N THR A 262 27.87 -3.34 1.94
CA THR A 262 28.26 -4.73 2.22
C THR A 262 27.03 -5.63 2.37
N ALA A 263 26.00 -5.19 3.10
CA ALA A 263 24.77 -5.96 3.24
C ALA A 263 24.01 -6.16 1.91
N LEU A 264 24.08 -5.19 0.99
CA LEU A 264 23.52 -5.31 -0.36
C LEU A 264 24.34 -6.25 -1.25
N LEU A 265 25.67 -6.27 -1.12
CA LEU A 265 26.55 -7.18 -1.87
C LEU A 265 26.40 -8.63 -1.41
N ASP A 266 26.29 -8.84 -0.10
CA ASP A 266 26.25 -10.16 0.53
C ASP A 266 24.81 -10.71 0.69
N ASP A 267 23.80 -10.01 0.18
CA ASP A 267 22.37 -10.32 0.39
C ASP A 267 22.01 -10.56 1.88
N ASN A 268 22.56 -9.74 2.78
CA ASN A 268 22.37 -9.89 4.22
C ASN A 268 20.97 -9.41 4.66
N TYR A 269 20.01 -10.33 4.60
CA TYR A 269 18.60 -10.06 4.89
C TYR A 269 18.35 -9.37 6.23
N GLU A 270 19.04 -9.78 7.30
CA GLU A 270 18.79 -9.23 8.65
C GLU A 270 19.20 -7.76 8.76
N VAL A 271 20.33 -7.38 8.17
CA VAL A 271 20.78 -5.97 8.12
C VAL A 271 19.86 -5.16 7.23
N LEU A 272 19.54 -5.66 6.03
CA LEU A 272 18.64 -4.97 5.09
C LEU A 272 17.26 -4.74 5.69
N LYS A 273 16.70 -5.74 6.39
CA LYS A 273 15.42 -5.62 7.10
C LYS A 273 15.49 -4.60 8.24
N LYS A 274 16.54 -4.64 9.05
CA LYS A 274 16.75 -3.68 10.16
C LYS A 274 16.82 -2.24 9.65
N HIS A 275 17.45 -2.03 8.49
CA HIS A 275 17.70 -0.70 7.92
C HIS A 275 16.78 -0.34 6.73
N ALA A 276 15.74 -1.13 6.45
CA ALA A 276 14.87 -0.95 5.28
C ALA A 276 14.27 0.46 5.17
N ARG A 277 13.90 1.06 6.31
CA ARG A 277 13.39 2.44 6.35
C ARG A 277 14.43 3.44 5.85
N PHE A 278 15.67 3.35 6.34
CA PHE A 278 16.76 4.23 5.95
C PHE A 278 17.12 4.05 4.47
N ILE A 279 17.23 2.80 4.01
CA ILE A 279 17.50 2.47 2.60
C ILE A 279 16.43 3.09 1.69
N ASN A 280 15.15 2.90 2.01
CA ASN A 280 14.06 3.46 1.21
C ASN A 280 14.08 5.00 1.22
N SER A 281 14.34 5.61 2.37
CA SER A 281 14.50 7.05 2.48
C SER A 281 15.64 7.59 1.61
N LEU A 282 16.78 6.90 1.58
CA LEU A 282 17.92 7.26 0.73
C LEU A 282 17.58 7.10 -0.76
N ARG A 283 16.89 6.03 -1.17
CA ARG A 283 16.43 5.85 -2.56
C ARG A 283 15.50 6.98 -2.98
N MET A 284 14.54 7.35 -2.12
CA MET A 284 13.64 8.46 -2.38
C MET A 284 14.38 9.80 -2.44
N ALA A 285 15.46 9.97 -1.65
CA ALA A 285 16.31 11.17 -1.72
C ALA A 285 17.00 11.33 -3.05
N ILE A 286 17.56 10.24 -3.57
CA ILE A 286 18.25 10.23 -4.85
C ILE A 286 17.23 10.48 -5.97
N LYS A 287 16.09 9.78 -5.94
CA LYS A 287 15.01 9.92 -6.93
C LYS A 287 14.44 11.35 -6.93
N ASN A 288 14.07 11.91 -5.79
CA ASN A 288 13.45 13.24 -5.77
C ASN A 288 14.38 14.40 -6.14
N LYS A 289 15.69 14.15 -6.28
CA LYS A 289 16.66 15.13 -6.78
C LYS A 289 16.83 15.12 -8.30
N HIS A 290 15.90 14.51 -9.05
CA HIS A 290 15.95 14.49 -10.51
C HIS A 290 16.19 15.89 -11.09
N SER A 291 17.23 15.94 -11.92
CA SER A 291 17.54 17.02 -12.84
C SER A 291 17.09 16.52 -14.21
N ASP A 292 16.32 17.32 -14.94
CA ASP A 292 15.97 17.03 -16.35
C ASP A 292 17.21 17.07 -17.27
N GLU A 293 18.34 17.56 -16.76
CA GLU A 293 19.60 17.60 -17.48
C GLU A 293 20.37 16.28 -17.32
N THR A 294 20.82 15.73 -18.45
CA THR A 294 21.84 14.67 -18.47
C THR A 294 23.13 15.23 -17.89
N ILE A 295 23.68 14.56 -16.87
CA ILE A 295 24.96 14.92 -16.27
C ILE A 295 26.00 13.83 -16.52
N VAL A 296 27.25 14.25 -16.72
CA VAL A 296 28.40 13.33 -16.74
C VAL A 296 28.99 13.26 -15.35
N VAL A 297 29.17 12.04 -14.85
CA VAL A 297 29.83 11.75 -13.57
C VAL A 297 30.87 10.65 -13.75
N TYR A 298 31.82 10.59 -12.85
CA TYR A 298 32.97 9.69 -12.90
C TYR A 298 33.04 8.83 -11.64
N ARG A 299 33.47 7.58 -11.78
CA ARG A 299 33.73 6.67 -10.66
C ARG A 299 35.06 5.96 -10.85
N GLY A 300 35.97 6.14 -9.90
CA GLY A 300 37.17 5.33 -9.78
C GLY A 300 36.86 4.00 -9.11
N LEU A 301 37.44 2.91 -9.63
CA LEU A 301 37.37 1.58 -9.06
C LEU A 301 38.74 0.93 -9.06
N SER A 302 39.17 0.45 -7.90
CA SER A 302 40.32 -0.46 -7.80
C SER A 302 39.80 -1.88 -7.90
N ILE A 303 40.03 -2.48 -9.05
CA ILE A 303 39.59 -3.83 -9.42
C ILE A 303 40.74 -4.51 -10.15
N ASP A 304 40.92 -5.81 -9.94
CA ASP A 304 41.95 -6.57 -10.63
C ASP A 304 41.69 -6.56 -12.14
N SER A 305 42.75 -6.42 -12.94
CA SER A 305 42.62 -6.32 -14.41
C SER A 305 41.91 -7.53 -15.02
N LYS A 306 42.09 -8.73 -14.46
CA LYS A 306 41.40 -9.92 -14.93
C LYS A 306 39.89 -9.86 -14.65
N GLN A 307 39.52 -9.42 -13.44
CA GLN A 307 38.10 -9.24 -13.09
C GLN A 307 37.46 -8.14 -13.95
N MET A 308 38.19 -7.06 -14.23
CA MET A 308 37.73 -6.00 -15.14
C MET A 308 37.40 -6.54 -16.54
N GLU A 309 38.28 -7.38 -17.11
CA GLU A 309 38.07 -8.00 -18.43
C GLU A 309 36.91 -9.01 -18.46
N GLU A 310 36.68 -9.71 -17.34
CA GLU A 310 35.62 -10.71 -17.21
C GLU A 310 34.24 -10.07 -17.05
N GLU A 311 34.12 -9.04 -16.20
CA GLU A 311 32.85 -8.41 -15.82
C GLU A 311 32.44 -7.26 -16.74
N TYR A 312 33.39 -6.42 -17.20
CA TYR A 312 33.08 -5.15 -17.86
C TYR A 312 33.48 -5.16 -19.33
N LYS A 313 32.70 -5.89 -20.14
CA LYS A 313 32.93 -5.99 -21.59
C LYS A 313 32.28 -4.82 -22.32
N ILE A 314 32.95 -4.29 -23.34
CA ILE A 314 32.37 -3.24 -24.19
C ILE A 314 31.05 -3.74 -24.79
N GLY A 315 29.99 -2.94 -24.62
CA GLY A 315 28.63 -3.26 -25.06
C GLY A 315 27.82 -4.14 -24.11
N SER A 316 28.40 -4.59 -22.99
CA SER A 316 27.65 -5.30 -21.95
C SER A 316 26.88 -4.35 -21.03
N GLN A 317 25.79 -4.86 -20.45
CA GLN A 317 25.04 -4.19 -19.39
C GLN A 317 25.37 -4.86 -18.07
N PHE A 318 25.56 -4.06 -17.03
CA PHE A 318 25.83 -4.53 -15.68
C PHE A 318 25.10 -3.66 -14.66
N VAL A 319 25.00 -4.15 -13.43
CA VAL A 319 24.32 -3.48 -12.32
C VAL A 319 25.26 -3.46 -11.12
N TRP A 320 25.42 -2.29 -10.50
CA TRP A 320 25.98 -2.23 -9.15
C TRP A 320 24.85 -2.42 -8.13
N PRO A 321 24.86 -3.52 -7.34
CA PRO A 321 23.78 -3.79 -6.38
C PRO A 321 23.78 -2.80 -5.19
N THR A 322 24.81 -1.95 -5.10
CA THR A 322 25.05 -0.99 -4.02
C THR A 322 24.71 0.44 -4.41
N PHE A 323 24.51 1.31 -3.41
CA PHE A 323 24.54 2.74 -3.63
C PHE A 323 25.94 3.17 -4.10
N THR A 324 25.98 3.84 -5.24
CA THR A 324 27.21 4.13 -5.97
C THR A 324 27.59 5.60 -5.79
N SER A 325 28.75 5.85 -5.18
CA SER A 325 29.35 7.18 -5.13
C SER A 325 30.04 7.52 -6.45
N THR A 326 29.84 8.76 -6.91
CA THR A 326 30.42 9.30 -8.16
C THR A 326 30.86 10.75 -7.94
N SER A 327 31.82 11.23 -8.72
CA SER A 327 32.29 12.62 -8.73
C SER A 327 31.90 13.31 -10.04
N ARG A 328 31.68 14.63 -10.02
CA ARG A 328 31.62 15.44 -11.27
C ARG A 328 33.02 15.82 -11.78
N ASP A 329 34.01 15.72 -10.91
CA ASP A 329 35.41 15.97 -11.20
C ASP A 329 36.11 14.63 -11.48
N LYS A 330 36.67 14.51 -12.68
CA LYS A 330 37.36 13.31 -13.14
C LYS A 330 38.64 13.06 -12.35
N ASP A 331 39.37 14.10 -11.99
CA ASP A 331 40.65 13.99 -11.29
C ASP A 331 40.44 13.46 -9.87
N VAL A 332 39.33 13.86 -9.23
CA VAL A 332 38.92 13.30 -7.94
C VAL A 332 38.60 11.81 -8.09
N ALA A 333 37.90 11.39 -9.14
CA ALA A 333 37.55 9.99 -9.35
C ALA A 333 38.78 9.11 -9.65
N ASP A 334 39.74 9.64 -10.41
CA ASP A 334 41.01 8.96 -10.75
C ASP A 334 41.79 8.56 -9.49
N GLY A 335 41.71 9.35 -8.42
CA GLY A 335 42.37 9.05 -7.15
C GLY A 335 41.85 7.81 -6.40
N PHE A 336 40.73 7.20 -6.82
CA PHE A 336 40.10 6.07 -6.12
C PHE A 336 40.36 4.69 -6.73
N GLY A 337 41.11 4.57 -7.82
CA GLY A 337 41.48 3.26 -8.35
C GLY A 337 42.10 3.28 -9.74
N ASP A 338 42.40 2.08 -10.24
CA ASP A 338 43.15 1.88 -11.49
C ASP A 338 42.29 2.07 -12.76
N TYR A 339 40.97 2.09 -12.60
CA TYR A 339 40.01 2.26 -13.68
C TYR A 339 39.00 3.38 -13.37
N ILE A 340 38.68 4.19 -14.39
CA ILE A 340 37.65 5.22 -14.32
C ILE A 340 36.47 4.83 -15.22
N PHE A 341 35.27 4.88 -14.65
CA PHE A 341 34.01 4.83 -15.37
C PHE A 341 33.51 6.25 -15.61
N GLU A 342 33.32 6.63 -16.86
CA GLU A 342 32.56 7.82 -17.27
C GLU A 342 31.10 7.43 -17.48
N ILE A 343 30.20 8.06 -16.75
CA ILE A 343 28.79 7.69 -16.65
C ILE A 343 27.95 8.87 -17.10
N HIS A 344 27.17 8.68 -18.16
CA HIS A 344 26.15 9.62 -18.60
C HIS A 344 24.84 9.31 -17.87
N ALA A 345 24.58 10.03 -16.77
CA ALA A 345 23.37 9.84 -15.97
C ALA A 345 22.25 10.74 -16.51
N ALA A 346 21.13 10.13 -16.93
CA ALA A 346 19.90 10.83 -17.34
C ALA A 346 18.84 10.71 -16.23
N GLY A 347 18.06 11.77 -16.01
CA GLY A 347 17.04 11.82 -14.94
C GLY A 347 15.76 10.99 -15.21
N HIS A 348 15.70 10.21 -16.30
CA HIS A 348 14.48 9.54 -16.75
C HIS A 348 14.50 8.00 -16.65
N ASP A 349 15.58 7.43 -16.11
CA ASP A 349 15.67 6.01 -15.74
C ASP A 349 15.55 5.84 -14.22
#